data_AF-A0A7R9SZT1-F1
#
_entry.id   AF-A0A7R9SZT1-F1
#
_cell.length_a   1.000
_cell.length_b   1.000
_cell.length_c   1.000
_cell.angle_alpha   90.00
_cell.angle_beta   90.00
_cell.angle_gamma   90.00
#
_symmetry.space_group_name_H-M   'P 1'
#
loop_
_entity.id
_entity.type
_entity.pdbx_description
1 polymer ?
#
loop_
_entity_poly.entity_id
_entity_poly.type
_entity_poly.pdbx_seq_one_letter_code
_entity_poly.pdbx_strand_id
1 'polypeptide(L)'
;MVKWCGLGYAAATWEASESLATPVDEAQVARYRRFSKPEFFERTEMPHGKPVPPEFQNNMALREYQVTSFEWMVNNYCRGRNVILGDEMGLGKTAQCISVIEYVRKNLIRRRQPVCVVAPLTTLGHWKREMEKWTDMNAVVYDGS
;
A
#
# COMPACT_ATOMS: atom_id res chain seq x y z
N MET A 1 2.55 -9.28 -21.46
CA MET A 1 1.13 -9.26 -21.03
C MET A 1 0.84 -7.93 -20.37
N VAL A 2 -0.20 -7.22 -20.83
CA VAL A 2 -0.56 -5.86 -20.41
C VAL A 2 -1.97 -5.86 -19.83
N LYS A 3 -2.14 -5.29 -18.62
CA LYS A 3 -3.45 -4.99 -18.04
C LYS A 3 -3.83 -3.57 -18.42
N TRP A 4 -4.95 -3.42 -19.11
CA TRP A 4 -5.44 -2.11 -19.56
C TRP A 4 -6.21 -1.36 -18.46
N CYS A 5 -6.05 -0.04 -18.41
CA CYS A 5 -6.79 0.82 -17.48
C CYS A 5 -8.30 0.76 -17.78
N GLY A 6 -9.12 0.65 -16.73
CA GLY A 6 -10.58 0.59 -16.87
C GLY A 6 -11.14 -0.79 -17.29
N LEU A 7 -10.29 -1.75 -17.64
CA LEU A 7 -10.71 -3.11 -17.99
C LEU A 7 -10.33 -4.12 -16.88
N GLY A 8 -11.10 -5.21 -16.81
CA GLY A 8 -10.86 -6.36 -15.94
C GLY A 8 -9.61 -7.16 -16.35
N TYR A 9 -9.22 -8.14 -15.55
CA TYR A 9 -8.01 -8.93 -15.84
C TYR A 9 -8.19 -9.86 -17.04
N ALA A 10 -9.42 -10.32 -17.31
CA ALA A 10 -9.73 -11.14 -18.47
C ALA A 10 -9.46 -10.44 -19.82
N ALA A 11 -9.46 -9.09 -19.84
CA ALA A 11 -9.18 -8.30 -21.04
C ALA A 11 -7.68 -8.00 -21.24
N ALA A 12 -6.80 -8.60 -20.43
CA ALA A 12 -5.36 -8.45 -20.61
C ALA A 12 -4.89 -9.10 -21.93
N THR A 13 -3.95 -8.45 -22.61
CA THR A 13 -3.48 -8.88 -23.94
C THR A 13 -1.95 -8.99 -23.96
N TRP A 14 -1.43 -9.73 -24.94
CA TRP A 14 0.00 -9.83 -25.19
C TRP A 14 0.39 -8.81 -26.25
N GLU A 15 0.99 -7.71 -25.79
CA GLU A 15 1.54 -6.68 -26.67
C GLU A 15 3.06 -6.83 -26.82
N ALA A 16 3.56 -6.44 -27.98
CA ALA A 16 4.99 -6.34 -28.25
C ALA A 16 5.60 -5.18 -27.44
N SER A 17 6.86 -5.28 -27.02
CA SER A 17 7.49 -4.19 -26.25
C SER A 17 7.60 -2.89 -27.04
N GLU A 18 7.71 -3.00 -28.36
CA GLU A 18 7.86 -1.90 -29.29
C GLU A 18 6.56 -1.10 -29.45
N SER A 19 5.39 -1.70 -29.19
CA SER A 19 4.11 -0.98 -29.24
C SER A 19 3.84 -0.14 -27.99
N LEU A 20 4.59 -0.38 -26.90
CA LEU A 20 4.49 0.32 -25.62
C LEU A 20 5.45 1.52 -25.54
N ALA A 21 5.24 2.50 -26.42
CA ALA A 21 6.17 3.62 -26.62
C ALA A 21 5.69 4.96 -26.03
N THR A 22 4.49 5.01 -25.43
CA THR A 22 4.03 6.27 -24.82
C THR A 22 4.73 6.51 -23.48
N PRO A 23 4.88 7.76 -23.02
CA PRO A 23 5.46 8.04 -21.70
C PRO A 23 4.74 7.35 -20.55
N VAL A 24 3.42 7.10 -20.70
CA VAL A 24 2.63 6.35 -19.73
C VAL A 24 3.04 4.88 -19.71
N ASP A 25 3.22 4.28 -20.89
CA ASP A 25 3.66 2.89 -21.01
C ASP A 25 5.05 2.70 -20.43
N GLU A 26 5.99 3.58 -20.77
CA GLU A 26 7.35 3.57 -20.23
C GLU A 26 7.34 3.62 -18.69
N ALA A 27 6.50 4.48 -18.10
CA ALA A 27 6.33 4.55 -16.65
C ALA A 27 5.75 3.25 -16.06
N GLN A 28 4.78 2.61 -16.72
CA GLN A 28 4.25 1.31 -16.28
C GLN A 28 5.28 0.18 -16.43
N VAL A 29 6.07 0.17 -17.49
CA VAL A 29 7.16 -0.80 -17.70
C VAL A 29 8.24 -0.63 -16.63
N ALA A 30 8.64 0.61 -16.33
CA ALA A 30 9.58 0.91 -15.24
C ALA A 30 9.03 0.44 -13.88
N ARG A 31 7.73 0.70 -13.62
CA ARG A 31 7.04 0.21 -12.43
C ARG A 31 7.05 -1.32 -12.35
N TYR A 32 6.75 -2.01 -13.43
CA TYR A 32 6.81 -3.48 -13.51
C TYR A 32 8.21 -3.98 -13.18
N ARG A 33 9.25 -3.42 -13.81
CA ARG A 33 10.65 -3.81 -13.56
C ARG A 33 11.03 -3.65 -12.09
N ARG A 34 10.65 -2.53 -11.47
CA ARG A 34 10.87 -2.25 -10.04
C ARG A 34 10.29 -3.32 -9.12
N PHE A 35 9.09 -3.82 -9.40
CA PHE A 35 8.42 -4.81 -8.54
C PHE A 35 8.66 -6.26 -8.93
N SER A 36 9.15 -6.52 -10.15
CA SER A 36 9.45 -7.87 -10.65
C SER A 36 10.63 -8.55 -9.95
N LYS A 37 11.54 -7.75 -9.38
CA LYS A 37 12.70 -8.21 -8.61
C LYS A 37 12.66 -7.57 -7.22
N PRO A 38 11.95 -8.17 -6.25
CA PRO A 38 11.88 -7.58 -4.92
C PRO A 38 13.27 -7.62 -4.28
N GLU A 39 13.74 -6.45 -3.83
CA GLU A 39 14.95 -6.37 -3.01
C GLU A 39 14.72 -7.06 -1.67
N PHE A 40 15.69 -7.87 -1.26
CA PHE A 40 15.76 -8.40 0.09
C PHE A 40 16.39 -7.36 0.98
N PHE A 41 15.60 -6.76 1.86
CA PHE A 41 16.11 -5.84 2.87
C PHE A 41 16.35 -6.59 4.17
N GLU A 42 17.59 -6.82 4.55
CA GLU A 42 17.89 -7.10 5.96
C GLU A 42 17.77 -5.79 6.73
N ARG A 43 16.75 -5.67 7.58
CA ARG A 43 16.74 -4.62 8.61
C ARG A 43 17.22 -5.15 9.95
N THR A 44 18.15 -4.35 10.48
CA THR A 44 18.64 -4.31 11.86
C THR A 44 17.55 -3.80 12.80
N GLU A 45 17.43 -4.48 13.94
CA GLU A 45 16.66 -4.22 15.18
C GLU A 45 15.33 -3.45 15.10
N MET A 46 14.32 -3.96 15.82
CA MET A 46 13.04 -3.25 15.95
C MET A 46 13.27 -1.84 16.53
N PRO A 47 12.62 -0.79 15.99
CA PRO A 47 12.73 0.54 16.57
C PRO A 47 12.33 0.52 18.04
N HIS A 48 13.19 1.07 18.90
CA HIS A 48 12.89 1.22 20.32
C HIS A 48 12.15 2.54 20.54
N GLY A 49 11.10 2.53 21.35
CA GLY A 49 10.34 3.73 21.72
C GLY A 49 8.99 3.88 21.03
N LYS A 50 8.46 5.10 21.05
CA LYS A 50 7.12 5.42 20.54
C LYS A 50 7.11 5.30 19.01
N PRO A 51 6.16 4.57 18.40
CA PRO A 51 6.04 4.48 16.95
C PRO A 51 5.82 5.86 16.32
N VAL A 52 6.60 6.19 15.30
CA VAL A 52 6.45 7.44 14.53
C VAL A 52 5.92 7.11 13.14
N PRO A 53 4.91 7.82 12.62
CA PRO A 53 4.45 7.62 11.25
C PRO A 53 5.62 7.77 10.25
N PRO A 54 5.73 6.87 9.26
CA PRO A 54 6.80 6.96 8.27
C PRO A 54 6.58 8.18 7.36
N GLU A 55 7.64 8.60 6.66
CA GLU A 55 7.50 9.55 5.56
C GLU A 55 6.67 8.93 4.43
N PHE A 56 5.59 9.63 4.08
CA PHE A 56 4.67 9.27 3.01
C PHE A 56 5.04 9.99 1.72
N GLN A 57 4.56 9.44 0.59
CA GLN A 57 4.67 10.09 -0.70
C GLN A 57 3.84 11.40 -0.72
N ASN A 58 4.16 12.29 -1.67
CA ASN A 58 3.37 13.49 -1.95
C ASN A 58 3.20 14.45 -0.76
N ASN A 59 4.18 14.52 0.15
CA ASN A 59 4.13 15.33 1.38
C ASN A 59 2.86 15.09 2.22
N MET A 60 2.30 13.88 2.14
CA MET A 60 1.14 13.50 2.93
C MET A 60 1.54 13.34 4.40
N ALA A 61 0.65 13.77 5.29
CA ALA A 61 0.84 13.64 6.72
C ALA A 61 -0.48 13.25 7.40
N LEU A 62 -0.37 12.48 8.48
CA LEU A 62 -1.49 12.20 9.36
C LEU A 62 -1.84 13.44 10.18
N ARG A 63 -3.14 13.63 10.43
CA ARG A 63 -3.62 14.61 11.42
C ARG A 63 -3.28 14.13 12.83
N GLU A 64 -3.21 15.05 13.80
CA GLU A 64 -2.81 14.74 15.18
C GLU A 64 -3.60 13.57 15.80
N TYR A 65 -4.93 13.59 15.69
CA TYR A 65 -5.77 12.49 16.19
C TYR A 65 -5.50 11.16 15.48
N GLN A 66 -5.11 11.19 14.21
CA GLN A 66 -4.75 9.99 13.45
C GLN A 66 -3.38 9.45 13.86
N VAL A 67 -2.45 10.32 14.28
CA VAL A 67 -1.16 9.92 14.85
C VAL A 67 -1.39 9.14 16.14
N THR A 68 -2.28 9.62 17.02
CA THR A 68 -2.65 8.89 18.24
C THR A 68 -3.22 7.50 17.92
N SER A 69 -4.17 7.40 16.97
CA SER A 69 -4.72 6.09 16.55
C SER A 69 -3.65 5.19 15.92
N PHE A 70 -2.76 5.76 15.11
CA PHE A 70 -1.63 5.04 14.51
C PHE A 70 -0.70 4.43 15.56
N GLU A 71 -0.27 5.22 16.56
CA GLU A 71 0.59 4.76 17.64
C GLU A 71 -0.06 3.62 18.42
N TRP A 72 -1.35 3.75 18.73
CA TRP A 72 -2.11 2.72 19.41
C TRP A 72 -2.20 1.43 18.59
N MET A 73 -2.47 1.52 17.28
CA MET A 73 -2.54 0.36 16.40
C MET A 73 -1.19 -0.36 16.27
N VAL A 74 -0.10 0.37 16.07
CA VAL A 74 1.24 -0.22 15.96
C VAL A 74 1.65 -0.90 17.26
N ASN A 75 1.38 -0.28 18.41
CA ASN A 75 1.68 -0.88 19.71
C ASN A 75 0.91 -2.20 19.93
N ASN A 76 -0.34 -2.29 19.48
CA ASN A 76 -1.10 -3.54 19.54
C ASN A 76 -0.56 -4.58 18.56
N TYR A 77 -0.19 -4.19 17.34
CA TYR A 77 0.46 -5.06 16.37
C TYR A 77 1.74 -5.69 16.94
N CYS A 78 2.64 -4.88 17.53
CA CYS A 78 3.87 -5.38 18.16
C CYS A 78 3.62 -6.33 19.35
N ARG A 79 2.43 -6.28 19.96
CA ARG A 79 2.00 -7.16 21.06
C ARG A 79 1.20 -8.38 20.57
N GLY A 80 1.05 -8.56 19.26
CA GLY A 80 0.24 -9.64 18.67
C GLY A 80 -1.25 -9.51 18.97
N ARG A 81 -1.76 -8.28 19.17
CA ARG A 81 -3.18 -8.01 19.46
C ARG A 81 -3.86 -7.39 18.26
N ASN A 82 -5.02 -7.95 17.92
CA ASN A 82 -5.89 -7.42 16.86
C ASN A 82 -6.62 -6.17 17.34
N VAL A 83 -6.99 -5.32 16.38
CA VAL A 83 -7.60 -4.01 16.62
C VAL A 83 -8.87 -3.84 15.80
N ILE A 84 -9.86 -3.16 16.37
CA ILE A 84 -11.06 -2.67 15.68
C ILE A 84 -11.04 -1.13 15.71
N LEU A 85 -11.10 -0.49 14.54
CA LEU A 85 -11.26 0.96 14.42
C LEU A 85 -12.75 1.33 14.33
N GLY A 86 -13.28 1.90 15.41
CA GLY A 86 -14.68 2.29 15.54
C GLY A 86 -14.97 3.77 15.27
N ASP A 87 -14.01 4.52 14.71
CA ASP A 87 -14.12 5.96 14.51
C ASP A 87 -15.27 6.33 13.54
N GLU A 88 -15.79 7.55 13.68
CA GLU A 88 -16.82 8.13 12.81
C GLU A 88 -16.45 8.04 11.32
N MET A 89 -17.47 7.92 10.45
CA MET A 89 -17.28 7.95 9.00
C MET A 89 -16.62 9.29 8.59
N GLY A 90 -15.71 9.24 7.61
CA GLY A 90 -15.03 10.45 7.14
C GLY A 90 -13.77 10.88 7.91
N LEU A 91 -13.44 10.27 9.06
CA LEU A 91 -12.24 10.61 9.84
C LEU A 91 -10.91 10.10 9.25
N GLY A 92 -10.93 9.45 8.08
CA GLY A 92 -9.74 9.01 7.38
C GLY A 92 -9.17 7.67 7.86
N LYS A 93 -10.04 6.74 8.26
CA LYS A 93 -9.66 5.36 8.67
C LYS A 93 -8.80 4.64 7.62
N THR A 94 -9.07 4.86 6.33
CA THR A 94 -8.27 4.31 5.23
C THR A 94 -6.81 4.77 5.32
N ALA A 95 -6.58 6.06 5.52
CA ALA A 95 -5.23 6.61 5.68
C ALA A 95 -4.54 6.04 6.92
N GLN A 96 -5.23 5.99 8.07
CA GLN A 96 -4.72 5.37 9.30
C GLN A 96 -4.28 3.91 9.07
N CYS A 97 -5.10 3.09 8.40
CA CYS A 97 -4.75 1.70 8.08
C CYS A 97 -3.52 1.62 7.16
N ILE A 98 -3.47 2.43 6.10
CA ILE A 98 -2.34 2.48 5.16
C ILE A 98 -1.06 2.87 5.89
N SER A 99 -1.13 3.84 6.82
CA SER A 99 0.02 4.27 7.62
C SER A 99 0.59 3.14 8.47
N VAL A 100 -0.26 2.31 9.09
CA VAL A 100 0.19 1.14 9.85
C VAL A 100 0.85 0.11 8.93
N ILE A 101 0.23 -0.20 7.79
CA ILE A 101 0.79 -1.14 6.81
C ILE A 101 2.18 -0.68 6.36
N GLU A 102 2.30 0.61 6.04
CA GLU A 102 3.56 1.20 5.60
C GLU A 102 4.63 1.20 6.69
N TYR A 103 4.24 1.50 7.94
CA TYR A 103 5.15 1.43 9.08
C TYR A 103 5.65 0.01 9.31
N VAL A 104 4.76 -0.98 9.30
CA VAL A 104 5.11 -2.40 9.43
C VAL A 104 6.06 -2.81 8.31
N ARG A 105 5.73 -2.44 7.07
CA ARG A 105 6.52 -2.74 5.87
C ARG A 105 7.93 -2.17 5.94
N LYS A 106 8.05 -0.91 6.36
CA LYS A 106 9.34 -0.23 6.44
C LYS A 106 10.14 -0.69 7.66
N ASN A 107 9.51 -0.87 8.81
CA ASN A 107 10.20 -0.93 10.11
C ASN A 107 10.17 -2.28 10.84
N LEU A 108 9.18 -3.13 10.61
CA LEU A 108 8.95 -4.31 11.46
C LEU A 108 9.19 -5.64 10.74
N ILE A 109 9.10 -5.69 9.41
CA ILE A 109 9.28 -6.93 8.65
C ILE A 109 10.69 -7.03 8.04
N ARG A 110 11.27 -8.25 8.08
CA ARG A 110 12.60 -8.57 7.54
C ARG A 110 12.63 -8.85 6.05
N ARG A 111 11.47 -9.06 5.44
CA ARG A 111 11.31 -9.36 4.01
C ARG A 111 10.00 -8.76 3.57
N ARG A 112 9.88 -8.44 2.28
CA ARG A 112 8.62 -7.97 1.71
C ARG A 112 7.53 -9.04 1.90
N GLN A 113 6.59 -8.77 2.80
CA GLN A 113 5.44 -9.64 3.07
C GLN A 113 4.20 -9.08 2.36
N PRO A 114 3.37 -9.93 1.74
CA PRO A 114 2.11 -9.50 1.17
C PRO A 114 1.13 -9.11 2.28
N VAL A 115 0.33 -8.08 2.03
CA VAL A 115 -0.78 -7.66 2.89
C VAL A 115 -2.07 -7.76 2.09
N CYS A 116 -3.08 -8.38 2.67
CA CYS A 116 -4.41 -8.51 2.07
C CYS A 116 -5.37 -7.53 2.75
N VAL A 117 -6.01 -6.67 1.96
CA VAL A 117 -7.11 -5.81 2.41
C VAL A 117 -8.38 -6.30 1.74
N VAL A 118 -9.36 -6.69 2.55
CA VAL A 118 -10.69 -7.07 2.07
C VAL A 118 -11.61 -5.87 2.23
N ALA A 119 -12.24 -5.46 1.13
CA ALA A 119 -13.16 -4.34 1.11
C ALA A 119 -14.30 -4.56 0.09
N PRO A 120 -15.45 -3.89 0.23
CA PRO A 120 -16.52 -3.94 -0.77
C PRO A 120 -16.03 -3.53 -2.16
N LEU A 121 -16.57 -4.17 -3.21
CA LEU A 121 -16.20 -3.95 -4.61
C LEU A 121 -16.14 -2.46 -4.99
N THR A 122 -17.15 -1.69 -4.56
CA THR A 122 -17.27 -0.24 -4.82
C THR A 122 -16.14 0.59 -4.23
N THR A 123 -15.43 0.08 -3.23
CA THR A 123 -14.36 0.79 -2.53
C THR A 123 -12.95 0.32 -2.92
N LEU A 124 -12.81 -0.77 -3.68
CA LEU A 124 -11.50 -1.31 -4.08
C LEU A 124 -10.67 -0.29 -4.87
N GLY A 125 -11.31 0.44 -5.81
CA GLY A 125 -10.66 1.50 -6.57
C GLY A 125 -10.15 2.65 -5.69
N HIS A 126 -10.91 3.01 -4.65
CA HIS A 126 -10.50 4.02 -3.68
C HIS A 126 -9.32 3.55 -2.84
N TRP A 127 -9.36 2.31 -2.31
CA TRP A 127 -8.24 1.72 -1.57
C TRP A 127 -6.95 1.69 -2.39
N LYS A 128 -7.03 1.24 -3.65
CA LYS A 128 -5.87 1.22 -4.55
C LYS A 128 -5.29 2.63 -4.73
N ARG A 129 -6.14 3.62 -5.01
CA ARG A 129 -5.72 5.01 -5.22
C ARG A 129 -5.05 5.60 -3.98
N GLU A 130 -5.63 5.39 -2.81
CA GLU A 130 -5.03 5.89 -1.56
C GLU A 130 -3.71 5.17 -1.26
N MET A 131 -3.60 3.86 -1.46
CA MET A 131 -2.30 3.17 -1.29
C MET A 131 -1.22 3.72 -2.21
N GLU A 132 -1.51 3.91 -3.50
CA GLU A 132 -0.57 4.45 -4.50
C GLU A 132 -0.27 5.94 -4.27
N LYS A 133 -1.19 6.69 -3.65
CA LYS A 133 -1.01 8.09 -3.32
C LYS A 133 -0.13 8.30 -2.08
N TRP A 134 -0.32 7.49 -1.05
CA TRP A 134 0.38 7.63 0.23
C TRP A 134 1.73 6.92 0.26
N THR A 135 1.90 5.87 -0.55
CA THR A 135 3.04 4.95 -0.44
C THR A 135 3.59 4.57 -1.80
N ASP A 136 4.76 3.95 -1.81
CA ASP A 136 5.35 3.35 -3.00
C ASP A 136 5.08 1.84 -3.09
N MET A 137 4.05 1.35 -2.41
CA MET A 137 3.65 -0.05 -2.46
C MET A 137 3.05 -0.43 -3.81
N ASN A 138 3.20 -1.70 -4.18
CA ASN A 138 2.51 -2.24 -5.34
C ASN A 138 1.11 -2.72 -4.92
N ALA A 139 0.07 -1.95 -5.23
CA ALA A 139 -1.31 -2.30 -4.96
C ALA A 139 -1.93 -3.04 -6.17
N VAL A 140 -2.41 -4.27 -5.92
CA VAL A 140 -3.09 -5.11 -6.92
C VAL A 140 -4.52 -5.33 -6.45
N VAL A 141 -5.49 -5.12 -7.34
CA VAL A 141 -6.91 -5.31 -7.05
C VAL A 141 -7.32 -6.68 -7.57
N TYR A 142 -8.10 -7.42 -6.79
CA TYR A 142 -8.70 -8.68 -7.20
C TYR A 142 -10.21 -8.56 -7.03
N ASP A 143 -10.94 -8.50 -8.15
CA ASP A 143 -12.40 -8.27 -8.20
C ASP A 143 -13.18 -9.40 -8.90
N GLY A 144 -12.51 -10.51 -9.23
CA GLY A 144 -13.13 -11.70 -9.83
C GLY A 144 -13.55 -11.54 -11.29
N SER A 145 -13.09 -10.47 -11.97
CA SER A 145 -13.41 -10.14 -13.37
C SER A 145 -12.25 -10.28 -14.36
#